data_AF-A0A8H7ZZ73-F1
#
_entry.id   AF-A0A8H7ZZ73-F1
#
_cell.length_a   1.000
_cell.length_b   1.000
_cell.length_c   1.000
_cell.angle_alpha   90.00
_cell.angle_beta   90.00
_cell.angle_gamma   90.00
#
_symmetry.space_group_name_H-M   'P 1'
#
loop_
_entity.id
_entity.type
_entity.pdbx_description
1 polymer ?
#
loop_
_entity_poly.entity_id
_entity_poly.type
_entity_poly.pdbx_seq_one_letter_code
_entity_poly.pdbx_strand_id
1 'polypeptide(L)'
;MKELFKKFTPRTSWLQRQAQRVDAEWRVGGGAVAKIPISLVLLVPPPPSRDTSGSPTGIFARPCVIDSPFSFGARPCLPSPSAPPPTRHFSEERTTTDGKMYKVEIIAEPDAQDLAVLRRREREEQRKRRIFNPKLRVIGIDVKALEEQIEAKNRRKLLNDLRDKNFESAVTNNNTILEVLEKRALRARREQLQEINKYRLANQRQEYRREYDLNMPSKQRNELLKMDGYTDNGAPPPVSGLQGFGGEDKEAAERARLQKEQMKVWMIENLLEKKKGKEKEAQEKR
;
A
#
# COMPACT_ATOMS: atom_id res chain seq x y z
N MET A 1 -51.03 32.30 -2.28
CA MET A 1 -50.33 31.00 -2.18
C MET A 1 -48.84 31.19 -2.41
N LYS A 2 -48.22 31.91 -1.49
CA LYS A 2 -46.78 32.01 -1.27
C LYS A 2 -46.59 31.42 0.12
N GLU A 3 -45.46 30.73 0.33
CA GLU A 3 -45.09 29.87 1.46
C GLU A 3 -45.25 28.37 1.19
N LEU A 4 -44.27 27.59 1.67
CA LEU A 4 -44.08 26.14 1.55
C LEU A 4 -43.05 25.59 0.55
N PHE A 5 -42.01 26.34 0.18
CA PHE A 5 -40.78 25.74 -0.41
C PHE A 5 -39.50 26.42 0.08
N LYS A 6 -39.22 26.32 1.38
CA LYS A 6 -37.89 26.58 1.96
C LYS A 6 -37.70 25.62 3.13
N LYS A 7 -36.96 24.52 2.89
CA LYS A 7 -36.21 23.72 3.88
C LYS A 7 -35.65 22.47 3.19
N PHE A 8 -34.63 22.63 2.35
CA PHE A 8 -33.62 21.60 2.13
C PHE A 8 -32.41 22.22 1.43
N THR A 9 -31.49 22.75 2.22
CA THR A 9 -30.10 23.01 1.79
C THR A 9 -29.19 22.19 2.70
N PRO A 10 -28.12 21.55 2.16
CA PRO A 10 -27.32 20.63 2.93
C PRO A 10 -26.47 21.40 3.93
N ARG A 11 -26.45 20.95 5.19
CA ARG A 11 -25.45 21.33 6.19
C ARG A 11 -24.07 20.96 5.64
N THR A 12 -23.37 21.93 5.05
CA THR A 12 -21.93 21.84 4.81
C THR A 12 -21.26 21.59 6.15
N SER A 13 -20.62 20.44 6.27
CA SER A 13 -19.98 19.99 7.49
C SER A 13 -18.88 20.96 7.93
N TRP A 14 -18.70 21.05 9.25
CA TRP A 14 -17.69 21.85 9.94
C TRP A 14 -16.25 21.58 9.42
N LEU A 15 -16.03 20.43 8.77
CA LEU A 15 -14.75 20.00 8.19
C LEU A 15 -14.35 20.76 6.91
N GLN A 16 -15.28 21.43 6.22
CA GLN A 16 -14.98 22.10 4.95
C GLN A 16 -14.48 23.55 5.11
N ARG A 17 -14.58 24.14 6.32
CA ARG A 17 -14.07 25.50 6.62
C ARG A 17 -12.60 25.52 7.05
N GLN A 18 -12.03 24.38 7.42
CA GLN A 18 -10.60 24.27 7.77
C GLN A 18 -9.70 24.14 6.53
N ALA A 19 -10.23 23.62 5.41
CA ALA A 19 -9.46 23.36 4.20
C ALA A 19 -9.17 24.61 3.34
N GLN A 20 -9.83 25.75 3.57
CA GLN A 20 -9.64 26.98 2.80
C GLN A 20 -8.72 28.01 3.46
N ARG A 21 -8.10 27.68 4.61
CA ARG A 21 -7.28 28.62 5.38
C ARG A 21 -5.77 28.35 5.31
N VAL A 22 -5.32 27.34 4.57
CA VAL A 22 -3.90 26.92 4.50
C VAL A 22 -3.24 27.24 3.14
N ASP A 23 -3.99 27.66 2.12
CA ASP A 23 -3.44 27.91 0.78
C ASP A 23 -3.05 29.37 0.50
N ALA A 24 -2.94 30.22 1.53
CA ALA A 24 -2.67 31.65 1.38
C ALA A 24 -1.55 32.15 2.29
N GLU A 25 -0.37 31.55 2.19
CA GLU A 25 0.91 32.16 2.55
C GLU A 25 2.03 31.25 2.00
N TRP A 26 3.16 31.84 1.61
CA TRP A 26 4.27 31.24 0.83
C TRP A 26 4.20 31.41 -0.68
N ARG A 27 4.20 32.68 -1.10
CA ARG A 27 4.77 33.07 -2.40
C ARG A 27 5.63 34.33 -2.23
N VAL A 28 6.81 34.20 -1.61
CA VAL A 28 7.93 35.15 -1.77
C VAL A 28 9.23 34.39 -1.56
N GLY A 29 10.18 34.51 -2.50
CA GLY A 29 11.57 34.12 -2.28
C GLY A 29 12.19 33.31 -3.41
N GLY A 30 12.53 33.99 -4.50
CA GLY A 30 13.49 33.45 -5.46
C GLY A 30 14.88 33.36 -4.83
N GLY A 31 15.58 32.26 -5.10
CA GLY A 31 16.97 32.05 -4.71
C GLY A 31 17.50 30.81 -5.42
N ALA A 32 18.39 31.03 -6.38
CA ALA A 32 19.03 29.99 -7.17
C ALA A 32 19.97 29.14 -6.31
N VAL A 33 19.89 27.80 -6.41
CA VAL A 33 21.02 26.93 -6.05
C VAL A 33 21.11 25.74 -7.02
N ALA A 34 22.36 25.56 -7.47
CA ALA A 34 22.94 24.63 -8.43
C ALA A 34 22.34 23.22 -8.55
N LYS A 35 22.30 22.76 -9.80
CA LYS A 35 22.25 21.35 -10.20
C LYS A 35 23.55 20.66 -9.75
N ILE A 36 23.43 19.55 -9.02
CA ILE A 36 24.50 18.56 -8.84
C ILE A 36 23.96 17.21 -9.34
N PRO A 37 24.59 16.57 -10.33
CA PRO A 37 24.23 15.22 -10.73
C PRO A 37 24.95 14.23 -9.82
N ILE A 38 24.22 13.36 -9.12
CA ILE A 38 24.84 12.20 -8.47
C ILE A 38 24.23 10.95 -9.07
N SER A 39 24.91 10.49 -10.12
CA SER A 39 25.04 9.08 -10.45
C SER A 39 25.69 8.35 -9.26
N LEU A 40 24.93 7.54 -8.53
CA LEU A 40 25.49 6.38 -7.85
C LEU A 40 24.42 5.31 -7.69
N VAL A 41 24.41 4.39 -8.65
CA VAL A 41 23.74 3.10 -8.59
C VAL A 41 24.46 2.27 -7.53
N LEU A 42 23.83 2.04 -6.38
CA LEU A 42 24.22 0.95 -5.48
C LEU A 42 23.20 -0.16 -5.60
N LEU A 43 23.66 -1.23 -6.27
CA LEU A 43 23.00 -2.49 -6.46
C LEU A 43 22.93 -3.22 -5.10
N VAL A 44 21.75 -3.23 -4.47
CA VAL A 44 21.48 -4.10 -3.32
C VAL A 44 20.73 -5.32 -3.84
N PRO A 45 21.29 -6.55 -3.73
CA PRO A 45 20.59 -7.75 -4.17
C PRO A 45 19.40 -8.06 -3.24
N PRO A 46 18.27 -8.55 -3.77
CA PRO A 46 17.12 -8.94 -2.96
C PRO A 46 17.40 -10.25 -2.18
N PRO A 47 16.80 -10.43 -0.98
CA PRO A 47 16.92 -11.68 -0.23
C PRO A 47 16.15 -12.83 -0.91
N PRO A 48 16.58 -14.10 -0.71
CA PRO A 48 15.96 -15.25 -1.35
C PRO A 48 14.51 -15.48 -0.88
N SER A 49 13.67 -15.85 -1.85
CA SER A 49 12.27 -16.25 -1.68
C SER A 49 12.15 -17.45 -0.73
N ARG A 50 11.26 -17.37 0.26
CA ARG A 50 10.78 -18.53 1.01
C ARG A 50 9.72 -19.23 0.18
N ASP A 51 10.06 -20.41 -0.33
CA ASP A 51 9.12 -21.34 -0.92
C ASP A 51 8.16 -21.86 0.16
N THR A 52 6.87 -21.57 -0.03
CA THR A 52 5.78 -22.21 0.71
C THR A 52 5.36 -23.46 -0.03
N SER A 53 5.83 -24.62 0.41
CA SER A 53 5.20 -25.90 0.09
C SER A 53 5.51 -26.91 1.20
N GLY A 54 4.50 -27.33 1.95
CA GLY A 54 4.64 -28.39 2.96
C GLY A 54 3.47 -28.47 3.93
N SER A 55 2.50 -29.32 3.59
CA SER A 55 1.34 -29.73 4.40
C SER A 55 1.74 -30.35 5.76
N PRO A 56 0.91 -30.28 6.82
CA PRO A 56 1.24 -30.82 8.13
C PRO A 56 0.78 -32.27 8.30
N THR A 57 1.68 -33.16 8.67
CA THR A 57 1.34 -34.45 9.29
C THR A 57 2.14 -34.60 10.57
N GLY A 58 1.44 -34.85 11.67
CA GLY A 58 2.03 -34.94 13.00
C GLY A 58 2.61 -36.30 13.36
N ILE A 59 2.83 -36.42 14.68
CA ILE A 59 3.00 -37.61 15.52
C ILE A 59 4.46 -37.94 15.90
N PHE A 60 4.72 -37.66 17.19
CA PHE A 60 5.59 -38.34 18.17
C PHE A 60 7.08 -38.59 17.86
N ALA A 61 7.95 -37.94 18.63
CA ALA A 61 8.99 -38.61 19.43
C ALA A 61 9.59 -37.67 20.50
N ARG A 62 9.38 -38.00 21.78
CA ARG A 62 10.34 -37.78 22.88
C ARG A 62 11.32 -38.98 22.85
N PRO A 63 12.59 -38.90 23.34
CA PRO A 63 12.88 -38.62 24.77
C PRO A 63 14.28 -38.04 25.14
N CYS A 64 14.48 -37.88 26.47
CA CYS A 64 15.72 -37.70 27.27
C CYS A 64 16.35 -36.28 27.25
N VAL A 65 16.32 -35.46 28.31
CA VAL A 65 16.89 -35.60 29.68
C VAL A 65 18.38 -35.94 29.67
N ILE A 66 19.21 -34.91 29.76
CA ILE A 66 20.54 -34.95 30.39
C ILE A 66 20.69 -33.66 31.22
N ASP A 67 21.22 -33.86 32.41
CA ASP A 67 21.46 -32.92 33.50
C ASP A 67 22.37 -31.73 33.17
N SER A 68 22.21 -30.71 34.01
CA SER A 68 22.90 -29.42 34.20
C SER A 68 24.45 -29.41 34.20
N PRO A 69 25.19 -28.31 34.53
CA PRO A 69 24.85 -26.87 34.65
C PRO A 69 25.91 -25.93 34.00
N PHE A 70 25.67 -24.61 34.04
CA PHE A 70 26.70 -23.56 34.14
C PHE A 70 27.69 -23.36 32.96
N SER A 71 27.28 -22.59 31.96
CA SER A 71 28.21 -22.00 30.97
C SER A 71 28.39 -20.51 31.23
N PHE A 72 29.60 -20.17 31.65
CA PHE A 72 30.12 -18.82 31.88
C PHE A 72 29.82 -17.86 30.73
N GLY A 73 29.54 -16.60 31.09
CA GLY A 73 29.40 -15.50 30.15
C GLY A 73 30.64 -15.31 29.27
N ALA A 74 30.37 -15.02 27.99
CA ALA A 74 31.38 -14.56 27.04
C ALA A 74 32.04 -13.29 27.58
N ARG A 75 33.32 -13.40 27.94
CA ARG A 75 34.19 -12.24 28.18
C ARG A 75 34.54 -11.62 26.82
N PRO A 76 34.48 -10.28 26.66
CA PRO A 76 35.06 -9.64 25.50
C PRO A 76 36.58 -9.84 25.51
N CYS A 77 37.12 -10.24 24.36
CA CYS A 77 38.53 -10.45 24.10
C CYS A 77 39.32 -9.16 24.37
N LEU A 78 40.27 -9.21 25.30
CA LEU A 78 41.31 -8.19 25.41
C LEU A 78 42.30 -8.35 24.23
N PRO A 79 42.79 -7.26 23.62
CA PRO A 79 43.87 -7.36 22.65
C PRO A 79 45.17 -7.78 23.35
N SER A 80 45.87 -8.73 22.72
CA SER A 80 47.20 -9.21 23.10
C SER A 80 48.26 -8.09 23.01
N PRO A 81 49.12 -7.89 24.01
CA PRO A 81 50.33 -7.10 23.85
C PRO A 81 51.44 -7.97 23.25
N SER A 82 51.70 -7.85 21.96
CA SER A 82 52.88 -8.44 21.31
C SER A 82 53.78 -7.35 20.73
N ALA A 83 54.73 -6.89 21.53
CA ALA A 83 55.96 -6.28 21.03
C ALA A 83 57.06 -6.53 22.08
N PRO A 84 58.13 -7.28 21.77
CA PRO A 84 59.29 -7.37 22.65
C PRO A 84 60.05 -6.02 22.66
N PRO A 85 60.60 -5.58 23.80
CA PRO A 85 61.42 -4.37 23.85
C PRO A 85 62.72 -4.56 23.04
N PRO A 86 63.26 -3.48 22.44
CA PRO A 86 64.50 -3.57 21.67
C PRO A 86 65.68 -3.94 22.57
N THR A 87 66.47 -4.93 22.11
CA THR A 87 67.76 -5.31 22.68
C THR A 87 68.73 -4.14 22.57
N ARG A 88 69.04 -3.49 23.70
CA ARG A 88 70.18 -2.58 23.81
C ARG A 88 71.45 -3.43 23.78
N HIS A 89 72.21 -3.33 22.68
CA HIS A 89 73.60 -3.74 22.66
C HIS A 89 74.39 -2.82 23.59
N PHE A 90 74.84 -3.38 24.72
CA PHE A 90 75.74 -2.72 25.65
C PHE A 90 77.17 -2.99 25.18
N SER A 91 77.81 -2.00 24.56
CA SER A 91 79.23 -2.03 24.26
C SER A 91 80.02 -1.85 25.57
N GLU A 92 80.77 -2.87 25.98
CA GLU A 92 81.73 -2.77 27.08
C GLU A 92 82.88 -1.84 26.68
N GLU A 93 82.84 -0.60 27.15
CA GLU A 93 84.05 0.22 27.25
C GLU A 93 84.83 -0.23 28.50
N ARG A 94 85.95 -0.91 28.28
CA ARG A 94 86.90 -1.30 29.32
C ARG A 94 87.70 -0.08 29.76
N THR A 95 87.18 0.68 30.73
CA THR A 95 87.97 1.69 31.45
C THR A 95 88.76 0.99 32.56
N THR A 96 90.09 0.93 32.41
CA THR A 96 91.02 0.58 33.49
C THR A 96 91.02 1.70 34.52
N THR A 97 90.27 1.52 35.61
CA THR A 97 90.32 2.39 36.79
C THR A 97 90.93 1.62 37.95
N ASP A 98 91.91 2.26 38.58
CA ASP A 98 92.75 1.76 39.67
C ASP A 98 91.96 1.07 40.79
N GLY A 99 92.58 0.04 41.37
CA GLY A 99 92.02 -0.86 42.38
C GLY A 99 91.56 -0.17 43.66
N LYS A 100 90.40 0.50 43.61
CA LYS A 100 89.53 0.73 44.76
C LYS A 100 88.55 -0.43 44.83
N MET A 101 88.84 -1.37 45.73
CA MET A 101 87.95 -2.47 46.08
C MET A 101 86.72 -1.89 46.77
N TYR A 102 85.66 -1.59 46.01
CA TYR A 102 84.37 -1.26 46.59
C TYR A 102 83.85 -2.51 47.30
N LYS A 103 83.74 -2.42 48.63
CA LYS A 103 83.04 -3.42 49.44
C LYS A 103 81.57 -3.39 49.02
N VAL A 104 81.20 -4.28 48.11
CA VAL A 104 79.80 -4.50 47.74
C VAL A 104 79.15 -5.22 48.92
N GLU A 105 78.55 -4.45 49.82
CA GLU A 105 77.65 -5.02 50.81
C GLU A 105 76.45 -5.56 50.03
N ILE A 106 76.34 -6.88 49.94
CA ILE A 106 75.11 -7.54 49.51
C ILE A 106 74.08 -7.13 50.56
N ILE A 107 73.22 -6.15 50.22
CA ILE A 107 72.05 -5.84 51.02
C ILE A 107 71.23 -7.11 51.01
N ALA A 108 71.25 -7.86 52.10
CA ALA A 108 70.44 -9.05 52.24
C ALA A 108 68.99 -8.64 51.96
N GLU A 109 68.36 -9.24 50.95
CA GLU A 109 66.94 -9.05 50.74
C GLU A 109 66.24 -9.40 52.06
N PRO A 110 65.38 -8.50 52.59
CA PRO A 110 64.75 -8.74 53.87
C PRO A 110 64.01 -10.06 53.81
N ASP A 111 64.22 -10.89 54.83
CA ASP A 111 63.57 -12.19 54.93
C ASP A 111 62.06 -12.03 54.72
N ALA A 112 61.42 -13.02 54.08
CA ALA A 112 59.98 -12.97 53.80
C ALA A 112 59.14 -12.70 55.07
N GLN A 113 59.68 -13.09 56.24
CA GLN A 113 59.13 -12.82 57.56
C GLN A 113 59.20 -11.33 57.92
N ASP A 114 60.34 -10.68 57.68
CA ASP A 114 60.53 -9.26 57.94
C ASP A 114 59.66 -8.39 57.03
N LEU A 115 59.53 -8.76 55.76
CA LEU A 115 58.58 -8.12 54.83
C LEU A 115 57.12 -8.26 55.31
N ALA A 116 56.76 -9.41 55.87
CA ALA A 116 55.42 -9.63 56.42
C ALA A 116 55.17 -8.78 57.69
N VAL A 117 56.17 -8.64 58.55
CA VAL A 117 56.11 -7.79 59.75
C VAL A 117 55.98 -6.31 59.37
N LEU A 118 56.75 -5.84 58.38
CA LEU A 118 56.67 -4.46 57.88
C LEU A 118 55.28 -4.15 57.29
N ARG A 119 54.72 -5.04 56.46
CA ARG A 119 53.35 -4.90 55.91
C ARG A 119 52.27 -4.90 57.01
N ARG A 120 52.47 -5.63 58.10
CA ARG A 120 51.55 -5.62 59.25
C ARG A 120 51.63 -4.28 59.98
N ARG A 121 52.84 -3.78 60.25
CA ARG A 121 53.04 -2.45 60.88
C ARG A 121 52.44 -1.33 60.05
N GLU A 122 52.65 -1.36 58.74
CA GLU A 122 52.10 -0.37 57.81
C GLU A 122 50.56 -0.36 57.81
N ARG A 123 49.92 -1.54 57.80
CA ARG A 123 48.45 -1.64 57.92
C ARG A 123 47.93 -1.11 59.26
N GLU A 124 48.61 -1.42 60.36
CA GLU A 124 48.27 -0.90 61.69
C GLU A 124 48.42 0.63 61.77
N GLU A 125 49.46 1.20 61.16
CA GLU A 125 49.61 2.66 61.05
C GLU A 125 48.50 3.30 60.22
N GLN A 126 48.20 2.75 59.04
CA GLN A 126 47.10 3.22 58.19
C GLN A 126 45.74 3.13 58.91
N ARG A 127 45.56 2.13 59.78
CA ARG A 127 44.37 1.97 60.63
C ARG A 127 44.33 3.02 61.75
N LYS A 128 45.43 3.22 62.47
CA LYS A 128 45.53 4.24 63.54
C LYS A 128 45.23 5.64 63.01
N ARG A 129 45.76 6.00 61.83
CA ARG A 129 45.49 7.27 61.14
C ARG A 129 43.99 7.52 60.91
N ARG A 130 43.20 6.46 60.67
CA ARG A 130 41.73 6.54 60.49
C ARG A 130 40.98 6.62 61.81
N ILE A 131 41.37 5.81 62.79
CA ILE A 131 40.65 5.68 64.07
C ILE A 131 40.84 6.91 64.98
N PHE A 132 42.05 7.45 65.03
CA PHE A 132 42.39 8.56 65.93
C PHE A 132 42.02 9.94 65.38
N ASN A 133 41.70 10.07 64.08
CA ASN A 133 41.23 11.33 63.51
C ASN A 133 39.69 11.42 63.61
N PRO A 134 39.12 12.32 64.45
CA PRO A 134 37.67 12.39 64.67
C PRO A 134 36.89 12.78 63.41
N LYS A 135 37.48 13.58 62.50
CA LYS A 135 36.81 14.00 61.26
C LYS A 135 36.65 12.84 60.27
N LEU A 136 37.70 12.04 60.07
CA LEU A 136 37.64 10.85 59.22
C LEU A 136 36.72 9.76 59.79
N ARG A 137 36.65 9.65 61.12
CA ARG A 137 35.77 8.70 61.80
C ARG A 137 34.28 9.05 61.68
N VAL A 138 33.93 10.34 61.68
CA VAL A 138 32.53 10.80 61.63
C VAL A 138 32.04 11.02 60.20
N ILE A 139 32.88 11.54 59.29
CA ILE A 139 32.47 11.99 57.94
C ILE A 139 33.31 11.33 56.84
N GLY A 140 34.08 10.26 57.10
CA GLY A 140 35.01 9.68 56.14
C GLY A 140 34.36 9.28 54.80
N ILE A 141 34.40 10.19 53.83
CA ILE A 141 33.86 10.03 52.47
C ILE A 141 35.02 9.94 51.50
N ASP A 142 35.02 8.92 50.66
CA ASP A 142 35.96 8.80 49.56
C ASP A 142 35.46 9.62 48.37
N VAL A 143 35.87 10.89 48.34
CA VAL A 143 35.46 11.85 47.31
C VAL A 143 35.88 11.37 45.91
N LYS A 144 37.05 10.74 45.78
CA LYS A 144 37.56 10.24 44.50
C LYS A 144 36.70 9.10 43.96
N ALA A 145 36.36 8.12 44.81
CA ALA A 145 35.48 7.04 44.41
C ALA A 145 34.08 7.53 44.03
N LEU A 146 33.57 8.58 44.70
CA LEU A 146 32.27 9.18 44.34
C LEU A 146 32.34 9.94 43.01
N GLU A 147 33.41 10.68 42.75
CA GLU A 147 33.65 11.35 41.46
C GLU A 147 33.69 10.32 40.32
N GLU A 148 34.44 9.23 40.48
CA GLU A 148 34.48 8.13 39.51
C GLU A 148 33.09 7.51 39.26
N GLN A 149 32.28 7.33 40.32
CA GLN A 149 30.91 6.82 40.19
C GLN A 149 29.99 7.80 39.44
N ILE A 150 30.11 9.11 39.71
CA ILE A 150 29.35 10.16 39.03
C ILE A 150 29.73 10.19 37.54
N GLU A 151 31.02 10.17 37.22
CA GLU A 151 31.50 10.11 35.84
C GLU A 151 31.00 8.85 35.12
N ALA A 152 31.07 7.68 35.76
CA ALA A 152 30.57 6.44 35.19
C ALA A 152 29.04 6.48 34.97
N LYS A 153 28.28 7.14 35.85
CA LYS A 153 26.84 7.36 35.69
C LYS A 153 26.54 8.31 34.53
N ASN A 154 27.29 9.41 34.42
CA ASN A 154 27.12 10.40 33.36
C ASN A 154 27.49 9.82 31.99
N ARG A 155 28.57 9.02 31.91
CA ARG A 155 28.95 8.30 30.69
C ARG A 155 27.85 7.34 30.24
N ARG A 156 27.26 6.57 31.17
CA ARG A 156 26.14 5.67 30.86
C ARG A 156 24.91 6.43 30.37
N LYS A 157 24.56 7.54 31.01
CA LYS A 157 23.45 8.40 30.57
C LYS A 157 23.69 8.93 29.16
N LEU A 158 24.88 9.48 28.89
CA LEU A 158 25.23 9.98 27.57
C LEU A 158 25.12 8.90 26.49
N LEU A 159 25.60 7.69 26.77
CA LEU A 159 25.49 6.57 25.83
C LEU A 159 24.04 6.17 25.57
N ASN A 160 23.19 6.14 26.61
CA ASN A 160 21.78 5.87 26.45
C ASN A 160 21.08 6.98 25.65
N ASP A 161 21.35 8.25 25.96
CA ASP A 161 20.75 9.39 25.25
C ASP A 161 21.15 9.38 23.76
N LEU A 162 22.40 9.03 23.44
CA LEU A 162 22.85 8.89 22.05
C LEU A 162 22.15 7.71 21.35
N ARG A 163 21.96 6.60 22.07
CA ARG A 163 21.25 5.43 21.55
C ARG A 163 19.78 5.75 21.28
N ASP A 164 19.11 6.45 22.19
CA ASP A 164 17.71 6.82 22.06
C ASP A 164 17.51 7.81 20.91
N LYS A 165 18.37 8.83 20.78
CA LYS A 165 18.38 9.74 19.62
C LYS A 165 18.56 9.00 18.29
N ASN A 166 19.46 8.01 18.25
CA ASN A 166 19.65 7.19 17.05
C ASN A 166 18.38 6.38 16.73
N PHE A 167 17.73 5.79 17.73
CA PHE A 167 16.46 5.08 17.51
C PHE A 167 15.34 6.01 17.06
N GLU A 168 15.21 7.19 17.66
CA GLU A 168 14.23 8.20 17.24
C GLU A 168 14.44 8.55 15.77
N SER A 169 15.69 8.81 15.36
CA SER A 169 16.01 9.09 13.96
C SER A 169 15.70 7.93 13.02
N ALA A 170 15.90 6.68 13.45
CA ALA A 170 15.58 5.51 12.66
C ALA A 170 14.07 5.33 12.51
N VAL A 171 13.31 5.58 13.59
CA VAL A 171 11.83 5.51 13.58
C VAL A 171 11.26 6.58 12.67
N THR A 172 11.74 7.82 12.73
CA THR A 172 11.26 8.89 11.84
C THR A 172 11.53 8.55 10.38
N ASN A 173 12.75 8.09 10.06
CA ASN A 173 13.09 7.65 8.71
C ASN A 173 12.19 6.51 8.23
N ASN A 174 12.00 5.47 9.05
CA ASN A 174 11.14 4.35 8.70
C ASN A 174 9.68 4.77 8.47
N ASN A 175 9.15 5.66 9.31
CA ASN A 175 7.79 6.18 9.15
C ASN A 175 7.64 6.94 7.83
N THR A 176 8.61 7.79 7.45
CA THR A 176 8.57 8.48 6.16
C THR A 176 8.58 7.50 4.98
N ILE A 177 9.37 6.43 5.06
CA ILE A 177 9.41 5.39 4.02
C ILE A 177 8.05 4.69 3.93
N LEU A 178 7.47 4.31 5.07
CA LEU A 178 6.16 3.65 5.11
C LEU A 178 5.06 4.52 4.50
N GLU A 179 5.02 5.81 4.82
CA GLU A 179 4.05 6.75 4.23
C GLU A 179 4.18 6.82 2.70
N VAL A 180 5.42 6.86 2.18
CA VAL A 180 5.66 6.91 0.73
C VAL A 180 5.20 5.62 0.06
N LEU A 181 5.49 4.47 0.67
CA LEU A 181 5.06 3.16 0.18
C LEU A 181 3.54 3.01 0.18
N GLU A 182 2.87 3.45 1.25
CA GLU A 182 1.42 3.44 1.35
C GLU A 182 0.78 4.30 0.25
N LYS A 183 1.26 5.54 0.06
CA LYS A 183 0.79 6.43 -1.01
C LYS A 183 1.00 5.83 -2.40
N ARG A 184 2.08 5.06 -2.60
CA ARG A 184 2.32 4.36 -3.87
C ARG A 184 1.35 3.20 -4.07
N ALA A 185 1.11 2.39 -3.03
CA ALA A 185 0.18 1.28 -3.08
C ALA A 185 -1.27 1.75 -3.34
N LEU A 186 -1.71 2.82 -2.68
CA LEU A 186 -3.03 3.41 -2.89
C LEU A 186 -3.21 3.95 -4.31
N ARG A 187 -2.18 4.60 -4.87
CA ARG A 187 -2.20 5.07 -6.27
C ARG A 187 -2.31 3.90 -7.25
N ALA A 188 -1.47 2.88 -7.10
CA ALA A 188 -1.51 1.70 -7.96
C ALA A 188 -2.87 0.99 -7.89
N ARG A 189 -3.45 0.85 -6.69
CA ARG A 189 -4.80 0.29 -6.51
C ARG A 189 -5.85 1.13 -7.22
N ARG A 190 -5.78 2.46 -7.11
CA ARG A 190 -6.72 3.37 -7.78
C ARG A 190 -6.62 3.27 -9.29
N GLU A 191 -5.40 3.24 -9.84
CA GLU A 191 -5.14 3.08 -11.27
C GLU A 191 -5.70 1.76 -11.78
N GLN A 192 -5.42 0.64 -11.10
CA GLN A 192 -5.97 -0.67 -11.44
C GLN A 192 -7.50 -0.68 -11.46
N LEU A 193 -8.15 -0.08 -10.45
CA LEU A 193 -9.62 0.00 -10.40
C LEU A 193 -10.17 0.89 -11.52
N GLN A 194 -9.48 1.98 -11.87
CA GLN A 194 -9.84 2.82 -12.99
C GLN A 194 -9.72 2.07 -14.32
N GLU A 195 -8.66 1.29 -14.52
CA GLU A 195 -8.48 0.46 -15.71
C GLU A 195 -9.56 -0.62 -15.83
N ILE A 196 -9.88 -1.31 -14.74
CA ILE A 196 -10.99 -2.27 -14.70
C ILE A 196 -12.30 -1.58 -15.09
N ASN A 197 -12.58 -0.39 -14.55
CA ASN A 197 -13.80 0.34 -14.88
C ASN A 197 -13.81 0.83 -16.33
N LYS A 198 -12.68 1.31 -16.86
CA LYS A 198 -12.53 1.64 -18.29
C LYS A 198 -12.82 0.43 -19.17
N TYR A 199 -12.28 -0.72 -18.81
CA TYR A 199 -12.52 -1.98 -19.52
C TYR A 199 -14.00 -2.39 -19.47
N ARG A 200 -14.65 -2.28 -18.31
CA ARG A 200 -16.10 -2.53 -18.16
C ARG A 200 -16.93 -1.62 -19.06
N LEU A 201 -16.62 -0.32 -19.06
CA LEU A 201 -17.33 0.67 -19.88
C LEU A 201 -17.11 0.47 -21.38
N ALA A 202 -15.92 0.03 -21.79
CA ALA A 202 -15.60 -0.19 -23.19
C ALA A 202 -16.17 -1.51 -23.72
N ASN A 203 -16.03 -2.61 -22.95
CA ASN A 203 -16.25 -3.96 -23.47
C ASN A 203 -17.43 -4.69 -22.84
N GLN A 204 -17.92 -4.27 -21.67
CA GLN A 204 -19.00 -4.96 -20.94
C GLN A 204 -20.31 -4.17 -20.94
N ARG A 205 -20.52 -3.32 -21.96
CA ARG A 205 -21.79 -2.60 -22.14
C ARG A 205 -22.90 -3.62 -22.41
N GLN A 206 -24.10 -3.30 -21.92
CA GLN A 206 -25.29 -4.14 -22.13
C GLN A 206 -25.59 -4.32 -23.62
N GLU A 207 -25.33 -3.31 -24.43
CA GLU A 207 -25.50 -3.29 -25.89
C GLU A 207 -24.71 -4.40 -26.61
N TYR A 208 -23.57 -4.82 -26.06
CA TYR A 208 -22.71 -5.86 -26.67
C TYR A 208 -23.07 -7.28 -26.21
N ARG A 209 -24.11 -7.43 -25.39
CA ARG A 209 -24.57 -8.76 -24.99
C ARG A 209 -25.26 -9.47 -26.15
N ARG A 210 -25.16 -10.80 -26.18
CA ARG A 210 -25.76 -11.63 -27.24
C ARG A 210 -27.29 -11.54 -27.22
N GLU A 211 -27.85 -11.46 -26.03
CA GLU A 211 -29.28 -11.39 -25.73
C GLU A 211 -29.80 -9.94 -25.60
N TYR A 212 -29.02 -8.94 -26.01
CA TYR A 212 -29.41 -7.54 -25.85
C TYR A 212 -30.69 -7.22 -26.63
N ASP A 213 -30.82 -7.73 -27.85
CA ASP A 213 -31.99 -7.61 -28.70
C ASP A 213 -33.29 -8.09 -28.03
N LEU A 214 -33.23 -9.17 -27.25
CA LEU A 214 -34.35 -9.70 -26.50
C LEU A 214 -34.74 -8.81 -25.32
N ASN A 215 -33.77 -8.18 -24.67
CA ASN A 215 -33.94 -7.40 -23.43
C ASN A 215 -34.06 -5.88 -23.65
N MET A 216 -34.17 -5.41 -24.90
CA MET A 216 -34.34 -3.97 -25.14
C MET A 216 -35.75 -3.53 -24.70
N PRO A 217 -35.90 -2.51 -23.83
CA PRO A 217 -37.22 -1.98 -23.46
C PRO A 217 -37.94 -1.33 -24.65
N SER A 218 -37.18 -0.88 -25.66
CA SER A 218 -37.70 -0.33 -26.92
C SER A 218 -38.07 -1.41 -27.94
N LYS A 219 -37.83 -2.70 -27.67
CA LYS A 219 -38.07 -3.79 -28.62
C LYS A 219 -39.52 -3.81 -29.11
N GLN A 220 -40.48 -3.69 -28.19
CA GLN A 220 -41.91 -3.69 -28.51
C GLN A 220 -42.35 -2.48 -29.36
N ARG A 221 -41.63 -1.37 -29.29
CA ARG A 221 -41.89 -0.18 -30.11
C ARG A 221 -41.27 -0.29 -31.51
N ASN A 222 -40.10 -0.94 -31.59
CA ASN A 222 -39.30 -1.02 -32.81
C ASN A 222 -39.59 -2.29 -33.63
N GLU A 223 -40.19 -3.32 -33.02
CA GLU A 223 -40.75 -4.45 -33.74
C GLU A 223 -41.88 -3.90 -34.62
N LEU A 224 -41.57 -3.78 -35.92
CA LEU A 224 -42.57 -3.45 -36.94
C LEU A 224 -43.70 -4.47 -36.79
N LEU A 225 -44.89 -3.98 -36.45
CA LEU A 225 -46.12 -4.75 -36.60
C LEU A 225 -46.19 -5.13 -38.07
N LYS A 226 -45.90 -6.40 -38.39
CA LYS A 226 -46.02 -7.01 -39.73
C LYS A 226 -47.50 -7.13 -40.15
N MET A 227 -48.30 -6.12 -39.83
CA MET A 227 -49.75 -6.10 -39.97
C MET A 227 -50.21 -5.53 -41.32
N ASP A 228 -49.28 -5.04 -42.14
CA ASP A 228 -49.64 -4.45 -43.43
C ASP A 228 -49.78 -5.52 -44.53
N GLY A 229 -49.67 -6.80 -44.18
CA GLY A 229 -49.94 -7.93 -45.08
C GLY A 229 -49.02 -7.99 -46.31
N TYR A 230 -47.93 -7.25 -46.27
CA TYR A 230 -46.81 -7.29 -47.20
C TYR A 230 -45.54 -7.41 -46.39
N THR A 231 -44.60 -8.21 -46.89
CA THR A 231 -43.24 -8.25 -46.37
C THR A 231 -42.52 -6.93 -46.67
N ASP A 232 -41.38 -6.68 -46.02
CA ASP A 232 -40.55 -5.48 -46.27
C ASP A 232 -40.17 -5.31 -47.75
N ASN A 233 -40.20 -6.40 -48.53
CA ASN A 233 -39.91 -6.43 -49.97
C ASN A 233 -41.15 -6.25 -50.86
N GLY A 234 -42.32 -5.94 -50.26
CA GLY A 234 -43.59 -5.84 -50.98
C GLY A 234 -44.17 -7.18 -51.45
N ALA A 235 -43.54 -8.31 -51.11
CA ALA A 235 -44.07 -9.63 -51.45
C ALA A 235 -45.17 -10.06 -50.46
N PRO A 236 -46.19 -10.80 -50.89
CA PRO A 236 -47.18 -11.39 -49.99
C PRO A 236 -46.51 -12.28 -48.92
N PRO A 237 -47.08 -12.37 -47.71
CA PRO A 237 -46.56 -13.25 -46.67
C PRO A 237 -46.62 -14.71 -47.13
N PRO A 238 -45.63 -15.54 -46.77
CA PRO A 238 -45.65 -16.97 -47.10
C PRO A 238 -46.78 -17.68 -46.34
N VAL A 239 -47.33 -18.73 -46.96
CA VAL A 239 -48.44 -19.52 -46.39
C VAL A 239 -48.10 -20.09 -45.01
N SER A 240 -46.84 -20.48 -44.77
CA SER A 240 -46.38 -21.01 -43.48
C SER A 240 -46.40 -19.99 -42.34
N GLY A 241 -46.46 -18.69 -42.66
CA GLY A 241 -46.46 -17.63 -41.66
C GLY A 241 -47.82 -17.37 -41.01
N LEU A 242 -48.91 -17.89 -41.60
CA LEU A 242 -50.30 -17.70 -41.13
C LEU A 242 -50.69 -16.21 -40.92
N GLN A 243 -49.98 -15.28 -41.56
CA GLN A 243 -50.22 -13.83 -41.46
C GLN A 243 -51.26 -13.32 -42.47
N GLY A 244 -51.52 -14.10 -43.52
CA GLY A 244 -52.51 -13.77 -44.54
C GLY A 244 -53.22 -15.03 -44.97
N PHE A 245 -54.54 -14.95 -45.07
CA PHE A 245 -55.38 -16.04 -45.54
C PHE A 245 -56.00 -15.66 -46.88
N GLY A 246 -56.00 -16.58 -47.85
CA GLY A 246 -56.61 -16.33 -49.16
C GLY A 246 -58.12 -16.04 -49.15
N GLY A 247 -58.79 -16.30 -48.02
CA GLY A 247 -60.20 -15.96 -47.79
C GLY A 247 -60.43 -14.56 -47.21
N GLU A 248 -59.40 -13.88 -46.70
CA GLU A 248 -59.50 -12.47 -46.28
C GLU A 248 -59.47 -11.57 -47.51
N ASP A 249 -60.63 -11.43 -48.12
CA ASP A 249 -60.83 -10.60 -49.31
C ASP A 249 -60.73 -9.10 -48.98
N LYS A 250 -59.51 -8.54 -49.06
CA LYS A 250 -59.23 -7.12 -48.82
C LYS A 250 -59.96 -6.19 -49.80
N GLU A 251 -60.25 -6.69 -51.00
CA GLU A 251 -60.89 -5.92 -52.08
C GLU A 251 -62.42 -6.05 -52.10
N ALA A 252 -63.02 -6.66 -51.07
CA ALA A 252 -64.47 -6.87 -51.00
C ALA A 252 -65.27 -5.56 -51.20
N ALA A 253 -64.79 -4.45 -50.63
CA ALA A 253 -65.43 -3.14 -50.77
C ALA A 253 -65.39 -2.61 -52.21
N GLU A 254 -64.23 -2.72 -52.87
CA GLU A 254 -64.06 -2.33 -54.28
C GLU A 254 -64.87 -3.25 -55.20
N ARG A 255 -64.87 -4.58 -54.96
CA ARG A 255 -65.71 -5.53 -55.68
C ARG A 255 -67.19 -5.17 -55.55
N ALA A 256 -67.65 -4.87 -54.34
CA ALA A 256 -69.03 -4.46 -54.10
C ALA A 256 -69.37 -3.13 -54.80
N ARG A 257 -68.41 -2.19 -54.90
CA ARG A 257 -68.58 -0.95 -55.66
C ARG A 257 -68.76 -1.22 -57.15
N LEU A 258 -67.87 -2.03 -57.74
CA LEU A 258 -67.93 -2.41 -59.15
C LEU A 258 -69.21 -3.17 -59.48
N GLN A 259 -69.65 -4.09 -58.63
CA GLN A 259 -70.92 -4.80 -58.78
C GLN A 259 -72.12 -3.84 -58.78
N LYS A 260 -72.13 -2.83 -57.90
CA LYS A 260 -73.18 -1.80 -57.88
C LYS A 260 -73.15 -0.94 -59.13
N GLU A 261 -71.97 -0.58 -59.64
CA GLU A 261 -71.82 0.18 -60.89
C GLU A 261 -72.32 -0.63 -62.09
N GLN A 262 -71.93 -1.89 -62.20
CA GLN A 262 -72.44 -2.82 -63.22
C GLN A 262 -73.97 -2.93 -63.18
N MET A 263 -74.55 -3.11 -61.98
CA MET A 263 -75.99 -3.18 -61.81
C MET A 263 -76.69 -1.88 -62.25
N LYS A 264 -76.12 -0.72 -61.94
CA LYS A 264 -76.65 0.58 -62.41
C LYS A 264 -76.66 0.68 -63.93
N VAL A 265 -75.55 0.33 -64.58
CA VAL A 265 -75.44 0.36 -66.05
C VAL A 265 -76.50 -0.56 -66.67
N TRP A 266 -76.62 -1.79 -66.15
CA TRP A 266 -77.58 -2.75 -66.65
C TRP A 266 -79.04 -2.30 -66.47
N MET A 267 -79.37 -1.67 -65.34
CA MET A 267 -80.70 -1.09 -65.11
C MET A 267 -81.01 0.04 -66.10
N ILE A 268 -80.04 0.90 -66.39
CA ILE A 268 -80.20 2.01 -67.35
C ILE A 268 -80.45 1.45 -68.76
N GLU A 269 -79.66 0.46 -69.18
CA GLU A 269 -79.79 -0.14 -70.51
C GLU A 269 -81.15 -0.82 -70.71
N ASN A 270 -81.61 -1.61 -69.74
CA ASN A 270 -82.97 -2.20 -69.76
C ASN A 270 -84.07 -1.14 -69.83
N LEU A 271 -83.93 -0.01 -69.13
CA LEU A 271 -84.91 1.08 -69.19
C LEU A 271 -84.93 1.74 -70.58
N LEU A 272 -83.76 1.94 -71.19
CA LEU A 272 -83.65 2.49 -72.53
C LEU A 272 -84.24 1.55 -73.58
N GLU A 273 -83.97 0.25 -73.50
CA GLU A 273 -84.56 -0.76 -74.38
C GLU A 273 -86.09 -0.81 -74.25
N LYS A 274 -86.61 -0.82 -73.02
CA LYS A 274 -88.06 -0.77 -72.78
C LYS A 274 -88.70 0.52 -73.31
N LYS A 275 -88.03 1.66 -73.17
CA LYS A 275 -88.51 2.94 -73.74
C LYS A 275 -88.54 2.89 -75.26
N LYS A 276 -87.45 2.44 -75.91
CA LYS A 276 -87.38 2.25 -77.37
C LYS A 276 -88.46 1.29 -77.87
N GLY A 277 -88.72 0.19 -77.16
CA GLY A 277 -89.79 -0.75 -77.49
C GLY A 277 -91.18 -0.09 -77.46
N LYS A 278 -91.49 0.65 -76.38
CA LYS A 278 -92.75 1.39 -76.27
C LYS A 278 -92.90 2.48 -77.33
N GLU A 279 -91.82 3.17 -77.68
CA GLU A 279 -91.82 4.18 -78.75
C GLU A 279 -92.12 3.55 -80.12
N LYS A 280 -91.53 2.39 -80.43
CA LYS A 280 -91.86 1.63 -81.65
C LYS A 280 -93.32 1.19 -81.69
N GLU A 281 -93.83 0.61 -80.60
CA GLU A 281 -95.24 0.22 -80.50
C GLU A 281 -96.20 1.41 -80.65
N ALA A 282 -95.83 2.59 -80.14
CA ALA A 282 -96.63 3.81 -80.29
C ALA A 282 -96.58 4.38 -81.72
N GLN A 283 -95.47 4.20 -82.44
CA GLN A 283 -95.34 4.56 -83.85
C GLN A 283 -96.13 3.61 -84.76
N GLU A 284 -96.14 2.31 -84.47
CA GLU A 284 -96.92 1.30 -85.21
C GLU A 284 -98.44 1.46 -85.04
N LYS A 285 -98.88 2.08 -83.93
CA LYS A 285 -100.31 2.34 -83.64
C LYS A 285 -100.83 3.68 -84.18
N ARG A 286 -99.99 4.50 -84.81
CA ARG A 286 -100.38 5.74 -85.50
C ARG A 286 -100.55 5.49 -86.99
#